data_AF-X1K170-F1
#
_entry.id   AF-X1K170-F1
#
_cell.length_a   1.000
_cell.length_b   1.000
_cell.length_c   1.000
_cell.angle_alpha   90.00
_cell.angle_beta   90.00
_cell.angle_gamma   90.00
#
_symmetry.space_group_name_H-M   'P 1'
#
loop_
_entity.id
_entity.type
_entity.pdbx_description
1 polymer ?
#
loop_
_entity_poly.entity_id
_entity_poly.type
_entity_poly.pdbx_seq_one_letter_code
_entity_poly.pdbx_strand_id
1 'polypeptide(L)'
;IIRSLKKFPEDRSLSKRLLNNAVVATKEGYKIVIADEIKEGKLKEYIALSNKQLIFFAESIEGYKYQIEVMSSLVEAMAVLGVELPE
;
A
#
# COMPACT_ATOMS: atom_id res chain seq x y z
N ILE A 1 7.07 4.04 -14.36
CA ILE A 1 7.20 3.22 -13.13
C ILE A 1 8.59 3.31 -12.50
N ILE A 2 9.67 2.80 -13.11
CA ILE A 2 11.01 2.74 -12.47
C ILE A 2 11.56 4.10 -12.01
N ARG A 3 11.38 5.18 -12.78
CA ARG A 3 11.80 6.53 -12.35
C ARG A 3 10.99 7.05 -11.16
N SER A 4 9.70 6.75 -11.14
CA SER A 4 8.78 7.15 -10.07
C SER A 4 9.07 6.44 -8.74
N LEU A 5 9.63 5.22 -8.78
CA LEU A 5 10.08 4.51 -7.57
C LEU A 5 11.18 5.25 -6.80
N LYS A 6 11.99 6.09 -7.46
CA LYS A 6 12.99 6.93 -6.78
C LYS A 6 12.37 8.04 -5.93
N LYS A 7 11.13 8.43 -6.23
CA LYS A 7 10.41 9.50 -5.51
C LYS A 7 9.85 9.02 -4.17
N PHE A 8 9.70 7.70 -4.02
CA PHE A 8 9.14 7.06 -2.83
C PHE A 8 10.03 5.89 -2.42
N PRO A 9 11.15 6.16 -1.74
CA PRO A 9 12.01 5.11 -1.23
C PRO A 9 11.25 4.22 -0.23
N GLU A 10 11.69 2.97 -0.11
CA GLU A 10 11.15 2.04 0.88
C GLU A 10 11.36 2.60 2.29
N ASP A 11 10.28 2.78 3.05
CA ASP A 11 10.35 3.13 4.46
C ASP A 11 10.27 1.88 5.34
N ARG A 12 11.44 1.34 5.65
CA ARG A 12 11.60 0.16 6.52
C ARG A 12 11.24 0.43 7.97
N SER A 13 10.96 1.69 8.36
CA SER A 13 10.44 1.99 9.69
C SER A 13 8.98 1.57 9.82
N LEU A 14 8.21 1.57 8.73
CA LEU A 14 6.77 1.31 8.72
C LEU A 14 6.40 -0.15 8.42
N SER A 15 7.18 -0.82 7.56
CA SER A 15 6.85 -2.17 7.09
C SER A 15 8.08 -2.97 6.67
N LYS A 16 7.87 -4.26 6.41
CA LYS A 16 8.82 -5.18 5.80
C LYS A 16 8.21 -5.76 4.53
N ARG A 17 8.94 -5.67 3.41
CA ARG A 17 8.54 -6.28 2.13
C ARG A 17 8.51 -7.81 2.22
N LEU A 18 7.35 -8.41 1.99
CA LEU A 18 7.16 -9.87 1.90
C LEU A 18 7.21 -10.35 0.45
N LEU A 19 6.54 -9.64 -0.46
CA LEU A 19 6.52 -9.95 -1.88
C LEU A 19 6.84 -8.69 -2.68
N ASN A 20 7.93 -8.74 -3.44
CA ASN A 20 8.39 -7.59 -4.20
C ASN A 20 8.06 -7.73 -5.68
N ASN A 21 7.15 -6.89 -6.18
CA ASN A 21 6.83 -6.74 -7.60
C ASN A 21 6.58 -8.09 -8.31
N ALA A 22 5.67 -8.91 -7.78
CA ALA A 22 5.22 -10.09 -8.52
C ALA A 22 4.41 -9.63 -9.74
N VAL A 23 5.01 -9.73 -10.92
CA VAL A 23 4.41 -9.24 -12.18
C VAL A 23 3.84 -10.40 -12.97
N VAL A 24 2.62 -10.23 -13.47
CA VAL A 24 2.00 -11.11 -14.46
C VAL A 24 1.53 -10.29 -15.66
N ALA A 25 1.85 -10.77 -16.86
CA ALA A 25 1.31 -10.24 -18.10
C ALA A 25 -0.08 -10.84 -18.34
N THR A 26 -1.03 -9.99 -18.67
CA THR A 26 -2.45 -10.32 -18.91
C THR A 26 -2.88 -9.76 -20.25
N LYS A 27 -4.08 -10.09 -20.73
CA LYS A 27 -4.59 -9.53 -21.99
C LYS A 27 -4.91 -8.03 -21.86
N GLU A 28 -5.05 -7.56 -20.62
CA GLU A 28 -5.43 -6.20 -20.24
C GLU A 28 -4.21 -5.35 -19.85
N GLY A 29 -2.99 -5.89 -19.98
CA GLY A 29 -1.73 -5.24 -19.59
C GLY A 29 -0.99 -6.01 -18.50
N TYR A 30 -0.38 -5.30 -17.56
CA TYR A 30 0.39 -5.92 -16.47
C TYR A 30 -0.35 -5.80 -15.15
N LYS A 31 -0.40 -6.88 -14.37
CA LYS A 31 -0.79 -6.86 -12.97
C LYS A 31 0.46 -7.02 -12.12
N ILE A 32 0.59 -6.17 -11.11
CA ILE A 32 1.69 -6.19 -10.15
C ILE A 32 1.08 -6.43 -8.78
N VAL A 33 1.63 -7.39 -8.03
CA VAL A 33 1.27 -7.64 -6.64
C VAL A 33 2.47 -7.35 -5.76
N ILE A 34 2.22 -6.56 -4.71
CA ILE A 34 3.17 -6.25 -3.64
C ILE A 34 2.50 -6.64 -2.34
N ALA A 35 3.24 -7.33 -1.46
CA ALA A 35 2.78 -7.63 -0.12
C ALA A 35 3.81 -7.12 0.89
N ASP A 36 3.33 -6.39 1.89
CA ASP A 36 4.13 -5.82 2.96
C ASP A 36 3.55 -6.29 4.31
N GLU A 37 4.43 -6.67 5.21
CA GLU A 37 4.12 -6.87 6.63
C GLU A 37 4.25 -5.52 7.33
N ILE A 38 3.12 -4.94 7.72
CA ILE A 38 3.08 -3.64 8.39
C ILE A 38 3.45 -3.84 9.86
N LYS A 39 4.31 -2.98 10.40
CA LYS A 39 4.67 -3.05 11.82
C LYS A 39 3.48 -2.64 12.70
N GLU A 40 3.38 -3.27 13.86
CA GLU A 40 2.35 -2.98 14.85
C GLU A 40 2.28 -1.47 15.17
N GLY A 41 1.06 -0.93 15.15
CA GLY A 41 0.80 0.48 15.43
C GLY A 41 1.23 1.44 14.32
N LYS A 42 1.66 0.93 13.14
CA LYS A 42 2.04 1.74 11.97
C LYS A 42 1.04 1.70 10.83
N LEU A 43 -0.11 1.06 11.04
CA LEU A 43 -1.11 0.88 9.99
C LEU A 43 -1.59 2.21 9.40
N LYS A 44 -1.88 3.20 10.25
CA LYS A 44 -2.40 4.50 9.80
C LYS A 44 -1.37 5.26 8.97
N GLU A 45 -0.12 5.35 9.43
CA GLU A 45 0.97 6.00 8.71
C GLU A 45 1.29 5.27 7.40
N TYR A 46 1.26 3.94 7.41
CA TYR A 46 1.48 3.14 6.21
C TYR A 46 0.37 3.35 5.17
N ILE A 47 -0.91 3.35 5.57
CA ILE A 47 -2.03 3.63 4.65
C ILE A 47 -1.91 5.05 4.06
N ALA A 48 -1.58 6.05 4.88
CA ALA A 48 -1.38 7.42 4.41
C ALA A 48 -0.26 7.53 3.38
N LEU A 49 0.87 6.85 3.62
CA LEU A 49 1.99 6.79 2.68
C LEU A 49 1.59 6.09 1.38
N SER A 50 0.96 4.91 1.48
CA SER A 50 0.51 4.11 0.34
C SER A 50 -0.49 4.86 -0.54
N ASN A 51 -1.47 5.56 0.06
CA ASN A 51 -2.41 6.40 -0.67
C ASN A 51 -1.69 7.51 -1.44
N LYS A 52 -0.76 8.23 -0.81
CA LYS A 52 0.03 9.27 -1.48
C LYS A 52 0.79 8.73 -2.69
N GLN A 53 1.36 7.54 -2.57
CA GLN A 53 2.10 6.90 -3.66
C GLN A 53 1.17 6.48 -4.81
N LEU A 54 0.07 5.79 -4.49
CA LEU A 54 -0.85 5.23 -5.49
C LEU A 54 -1.65 6.31 -6.21
N ILE A 55 -2.02 7.40 -5.51
CA ILE A 55 -2.60 8.58 -6.15
C ILE A 55 -1.61 9.19 -7.15
N PHE A 56 -0.35 9.39 -6.74
CA PHE A 56 0.66 9.90 -7.66
C PHE A 56 0.84 9.01 -8.89
N PHE A 57 0.83 7.68 -8.73
CA PHE A 57 0.91 6.76 -9.86
C PHE A 57 -0.33 6.83 -10.76
N ALA A 58 -1.53 6.87 -10.18
CA ALA A 58 -2.78 6.99 -10.92
C ALA A 58 -2.87 8.29 -11.73
N GLU A 59 -2.36 9.40 -11.18
CA GLU A 59 -2.31 10.69 -11.88
C GLU A 59 -1.19 10.77 -12.93
N SER A 60 -0.08 10.05 -12.72
CA SER A 60 1.10 10.15 -13.59
C SER A 60 1.15 9.10 -14.70
N ILE A 61 0.31 8.07 -14.64
CA ILE A 61 0.34 6.92 -15.55
C ILE A 61 -1.08 6.69 -16.07
N GLU A 62 -1.30 7.01 -17.35
CA GLU A 62 -2.58 6.78 -18.01
C GLU A 62 -3.00 5.30 -17.91
N GLY A 63 -4.26 5.08 -17.53
CA GLY A 63 -4.83 3.75 -17.37
C GLY A 63 -4.39 2.99 -16.11
N TYR A 64 -3.59 3.59 -15.22
CA TYR A 64 -3.18 2.96 -13.98
C TYR A 64 -4.36 2.80 -13.01
N LYS A 65 -4.61 1.55 -12.62
CA LYS A 65 -5.65 1.18 -11.65
C LYS A 65 -4.97 0.47 -10.49
N TYR A 66 -5.47 0.70 -9.28
CA TYR A 66 -4.95 0.06 -8.08
C TYR A 66 -6.07 -0.33 -7.13
N GLN A 67 -5.74 -1.29 -6.27
CA GLN A 67 -6.55 -1.71 -5.14
C GLN A 67 -5.60 -1.93 -3.97
N ILE A 68 -6.01 -1.46 -2.79
CA ILE A 68 -5.33 -1.80 -1.53
C ILE A 68 -6.25 -2.73 -0.76
N GLU A 69 -5.74 -3.90 -0.40
CA GLU A 69 -6.38 -4.79 0.57
C GLU A 69 -5.56 -4.76 1.85
N VAL A 70 -6.22 -4.44 2.97
CA VAL A 70 -5.59 -4.39 4.29
C VAL A 70 -6.22 -5.46 5.16
N MET A 71 -5.41 -6.40 5.61
CA MET A 71 -5.77 -7.36 6.66
C MET A 71 -5.10 -6.90 7.94
N SER A 72 -5.89 -6.52 8.95
CA SER A 72 -5.39 -5.98 10.21
C SER A 72 -6.15 -6.56 11.40
N SER A 73 -5.59 -6.39 12.60
CA SER A 73 -6.32 -6.69 13.84
C SER A 73 -7.54 -5.77 13.98
N LEU A 74 -8.54 -6.21 14.75
CA LEU A 74 -9.71 -5.37 15.04
C LEU A 74 -9.31 -4.01 15.63
N VAL A 75 -8.33 -3.99 16.54
CA VAL A 75 -7.87 -2.77 17.21
C VAL A 75 -7.29 -1.77 16.21
N GLU A 76 -6.40 -2.23 15.33
CA GLU A 76 -5.80 -1.34 14.33
C GLU A 76 -6.81 -0.88 13.28
N ALA A 77 -7.72 -1.77 12.85
CA ALA A 77 -8.79 -1.43 11.92
C ALA A 77 -9.67 -0.29 12.47
N MET A 78 -10.08 -0.40 13.73
CA MET A 78 -10.93 0.59 14.39
C MET A 78 -10.20 1.93 14.58
N ALA A 79 -8.91 1.89 14.94
CA ALA A 79 -8.08 3.09 15.02
C ALA A 79 -7.94 3.83 13.67
N VAL A 80 -7.87 3.10 12.56
CA VAL A 80 -7.87 3.68 11.20
C VAL A 80 -9.23 4.28 10.86
N LEU A 81 -10.32 3.61 11.23
CA LEU A 81 -11.69 4.07 10.97
C LEU A 81 -12.14 5.22 11.91
N GLY A 82 -11.35 5.54 12.94
CA GLY A 82 -11.68 6.57 13.91
C GLY A 82 -12.82 6.19 14.84
N VAL A 83 -12.97 4.88 15.11
CA VAL A 83 -14.01 4.34 15.98
C VAL A 83 -13.38 3.86 17.29
N GLU A 84 -13.94 4.26 18.41
CA GLU A 84 -13.54 3.77 19.73
C GLU A 84 -14.01 2.32 19.91
N LEU A 85 -13.16 1.47 20.49
CA LEU A 85 -13.55 0.11 20.86
C LEU A 85 -14.49 0.17 22.07
N PRO A 86 -15.59 -0.60 22.09
CA PRO A 86 -16.37 -0.79 23.31
C PRO A 86 -15.51 -1.49 24.37
N GLU A 87 -15.69 -1.11 25.64
CA GLU A 87 -15.09 -1.78 26.80
C GLU A 87 -15.48 -3.26 26.92
#